data_AF-A0A6J5Z983-F1
#
_entry.id   AF-A0A6J5Z983-F1
#
_cell.length_a   1.000
_cell.length_b   1.000
_cell.length_c   1.000
_cell.angle_alpha   90.00
_cell.angle_beta   90.00
_cell.angle_gamma   90.00
#
_symmetry.space_group_name_H-M   'P 1'
#
loop_
_entity.id
_entity.type
_entity.pdbx_description
1 polymer ?
#
loop_
_entity_poly.entity_id
_entity_poly.type
_entity_poly.pdbx_seq_one_letter_code
_entity_poly.pdbx_strand_id
1 'polypeptide(L)'
;MSDSAVVLMQRLGLSDEELCATLDSNPIEVISGSLDHRPELPILLQLTAAAEEAVGAGVLARWVRTSGPSGRPIDQLVTRDFMAFEASLTTLLERGFVIGGGD
;
A
#
# COMPACT_ATOMS: atom_id res chain seq x y z
N MET A 1 1.27 -10.81 -18.45
CA MET A 1 2.05 -9.64 -18.01
C MET A 1 1.60 -9.34 -16.60
N SER A 2 2.38 -9.76 -15.61
CA SER A 2 2.08 -9.48 -14.20
C SER A 2 2.66 -8.10 -13.92
N ASP A 3 1.82 -7.08 -14.05
CA ASP A 3 2.21 -5.72 -13.74
C ASP A 3 2.23 -5.56 -12.21
N SER A 4 3.41 -5.27 -11.68
CA SER A 4 3.68 -5.09 -10.25
C SER A 4 2.73 -4.05 -9.63
N ALA A 5 2.31 -3.04 -10.41
CA ALA A 5 1.38 -2.02 -9.98
C ALA A 5 -0.06 -2.57 -9.89
N VAL A 6 -0.50 -3.38 -10.84
CA VAL A 6 -1.82 -4.07 -10.78
C VAL A 6 -1.92 -4.96 -9.54
N VAL A 7 -0.85 -5.65 -9.15
CA VAL A 7 -0.84 -6.46 -7.92
C VAL A 7 -1.04 -5.55 -6.70
N LEU A 8 -0.31 -4.45 -6.62
CA LEU A 8 -0.45 -3.48 -5.53
C LEU A 8 -1.88 -2.92 -5.46
N MET A 9 -2.47 -2.58 -6.61
CA MET A 9 -3.84 -2.06 -6.70
C MET A 9 -4.87 -3.06 -6.21
N GLN A 10 -4.79 -4.32 -6.62
CA GLN A 10 -5.76 -5.34 -6.18
C GLN A 10 -5.65 -5.64 -4.69
N ARG A 11 -4.43 -5.59 -4.14
CA ARG A 11 -4.20 -5.86 -2.71
C ARG A 11 -4.71 -4.74 -1.80
N LEU A 12 -4.46 -3.50 -2.18
CA LEU A 12 -4.86 -2.32 -1.40
C LEU A 12 -6.27 -1.82 -1.77
N GLY A 13 -6.81 -2.26 -2.91
CA GLY A 13 -8.04 -1.74 -3.48
C GLY A 13 -7.91 -0.31 -3.99
N LEU A 14 -6.76 0.04 -4.60
CA LEU A 14 -6.48 1.35 -5.17
C LEU A 14 -7.11 1.51 -6.56
N SER A 15 -7.56 2.71 -6.88
CA SER A 15 -7.90 3.11 -8.25
C SER A 15 -6.65 3.51 -9.05
N ASP A 16 -6.75 3.50 -10.38
CA ASP A 16 -5.65 3.88 -11.29
C ASP A 16 -5.13 5.29 -11.00
N GLU A 17 -6.06 6.22 -10.68
CA GLU A 17 -5.74 7.60 -10.31
C GLU A 17 -4.91 7.69 -9.02
N GLU A 18 -5.21 6.86 -8.02
CA GLU A 18 -4.53 6.85 -6.73
C GLU A 18 -3.13 6.25 -6.86
N LEU A 19 -2.99 5.20 -7.67
CA LEU A 19 -1.69 4.62 -8.01
C LEU A 19 -0.80 5.67 -8.72
N CYS A 20 -1.37 6.35 -9.71
CA CYS A 20 -0.68 7.38 -10.50
C CYS A 20 -0.17 8.52 -9.59
N ALA A 21 -1.00 8.98 -8.66
CA ALA A 21 -0.64 10.02 -7.69
C ALA A 21 0.41 9.54 -6.67
N THR A 22 0.25 8.31 -6.16
CA THR A 22 1.18 7.72 -5.18
C THR A 22 2.59 7.59 -5.74
N LEU A 23 2.70 7.22 -7.01
CA LEU A 23 3.99 6.96 -7.65
C LEU A 23 4.53 8.17 -8.42
N ASP A 24 3.88 9.33 -8.30
CA ASP A 24 4.20 10.56 -9.06
C ASP A 24 4.48 10.24 -10.53
N SER A 25 3.64 9.38 -11.08
CA SER A 25 3.84 8.80 -12.41
C SER A 25 2.81 9.40 -13.34
N ASN A 26 3.13 9.42 -14.63
CA ASN A 26 2.16 9.77 -15.65
C ASN A 26 1.41 8.52 -16.12
N PRO A 27 0.16 8.63 -16.60
CA PRO A 27 -0.59 7.50 -17.15
C PRO A 27 0.18 6.78 -18.29
N ILE A 28 1.02 7.51 -19.03
CA ILE A 28 1.93 6.94 -20.04
C ILE A 28 2.95 5.98 -19.40
N GLU A 29 3.54 6.32 -18.25
CA GLU A 29 4.51 5.44 -17.58
C GLU A 29 3.84 4.16 -17.08
N VAL A 30 2.60 4.25 -16.61
CA VAL A 30 1.76 3.11 -16.19
C VAL A 30 1.51 2.17 -17.35
N ILE A 31 1.06 2.70 -18.49
CA ILE A 31 0.77 1.90 -19.68
C ILE A 31 2.07 1.33 -20.29
N SER A 32 3.17 2.07 -20.19
CA SER A 32 4.47 1.67 -20.74
C SER A 32 5.25 0.70 -19.86
N GLY A 33 4.77 0.37 -18.65
CA GLY A 33 5.48 -0.51 -17.71
C GLY A 33 6.79 0.08 -17.15
N SER A 34 7.02 1.39 -17.31
CA SER A 34 8.24 2.07 -16.84
C SER A 34 8.27 2.24 -15.32
N LEU A 35 7.15 1.99 -14.64
CA LEU A 35 7.07 1.98 -13.18
C LEU A 35 7.87 0.86 -12.50
N ASP A 36 8.12 -0.26 -13.18
CA ASP A 36 8.88 -1.39 -12.60
C ASP A 36 10.34 -1.00 -12.29
N HIS A 37 10.87 0.02 -12.98
CA HIS A 37 12.21 0.55 -12.72
C HIS A 37 12.31 1.44 -11.49
N ARG A 38 11.19 1.87 -10.89
CA ARG A 38 11.23 2.70 -9.69
C ARG A 38 11.47 1.82 -8.46
N PRO A 39 12.47 2.14 -7.62
CA PRO A 39 12.75 1.36 -6.42
C PRO A 39 11.61 1.39 -5.39
N GLU A 40 10.75 2.40 -5.42
CA GLU A 40 9.61 2.55 -4.51
C GLU A 40 8.57 1.44 -4.69
N LEU A 41 8.37 0.94 -5.91
CA LEU A 41 7.35 -0.04 -6.23
C LEU A 41 7.61 -1.42 -5.60
N PRO A 42 8.80 -2.04 -5.75
CA PRO A 42 9.10 -3.30 -5.05
C PRO A 42 9.14 -3.14 -3.53
N ILE A 43 9.50 -1.96 -3.00
CA ILE A 43 9.47 -1.67 -1.56
C ILE A 43 8.02 -1.69 -1.04
N LEU A 44 7.10 -0.99 -1.71
CA LEU A 44 5.68 -0.98 -1.35
C LEU A 44 5.05 -2.37 -1.48
N LEU A 45 5.41 -3.13 -2.52
CA LEU A 45 4.95 -4.52 -2.67
C LEU A 45 5.43 -5.40 -1.52
N GLN A 46 6.68 -5.26 -1.07
CA GLN A 46 7.17 -6.00 0.10
C GLN A 46 6.51 -5.56 1.41
N LEU A 47 6.35 -4.25 1.63
CA LEU A 47 5.70 -3.72 2.83
C LEU A 47 4.24 -4.19 2.92
N THR A 48 3.51 -4.13 1.80
CA THR A 48 2.13 -4.59 1.72
C THR A 48 2.03 -6.12 1.77
N ALA A 49 3.04 -6.86 1.28
CA ALA A 49 3.23 -8.29 1.51
C ALA A 49 3.23 -8.65 2.99
N ALA A 50 4.14 -8.04 3.73
CA ALA A 50 4.24 -8.30 5.17
C ALA A 50 2.95 -7.92 5.91
N ALA A 51 2.33 -6.79 5.57
CA ALA A 51 1.10 -6.36 6.21
C ALA A 51 -0.09 -7.27 5.90
N GLU A 52 -0.24 -7.71 4.65
CA GLU A 52 -1.26 -8.68 4.26
C GLU A 52 -1.11 -10.01 4.99
N GLU A 53 0.11 -10.53 5.10
CA GLU A 53 0.36 -11.78 5.84
C GLU A 53 0.01 -11.62 7.34
N ALA A 54 0.25 -10.44 7.91
CA ALA A 54 -0.01 -10.17 9.32
C ALA A 54 -1.49 -9.93 9.67
N VAL A 55 -2.23 -9.18 8.84
CA VAL A 55 -3.63 -8.80 9.16
C VAL A 55 -4.67 -9.38 8.18
N GLY A 56 -4.25 -9.91 7.04
CA GLY A 56 -5.09 -10.39 5.95
C GLY A 56 -5.41 -9.32 4.91
N ALA A 57 -5.50 -9.72 3.63
CA ALA A 57 -5.76 -8.82 2.49
C ALA A 57 -7.06 -8.02 2.65
N GLY A 58 -8.13 -8.65 3.14
CA GLY A 58 -9.41 -7.98 3.35
C GLY A 58 -9.37 -6.91 4.45
N VAL A 59 -8.57 -7.11 5.50
CA VAL A 59 -8.37 -6.13 6.57
C VAL A 59 -7.49 -5.00 6.08
N LEU A 60 -6.42 -5.30 5.35
CA LEU A 60 -5.51 -4.31 4.78
C LEU A 60 -6.25 -3.37 3.81
N ALA A 61 -7.02 -3.91 2.87
CA ALA A 61 -7.83 -3.12 1.93
C ALA A 61 -8.86 -2.23 2.65
N ARG A 62 -9.49 -2.74 3.72
CA ARG A 62 -10.44 -1.95 4.52
C ARG A 62 -9.75 -0.90 5.38
N TRP A 63 -8.56 -1.20 5.88
CA TRP A 63 -7.76 -0.30 6.70
C TRP A 63 -7.24 0.89 5.89
N VAL A 64 -6.78 0.66 4.65
CA VAL A 64 -6.30 1.74 3.77
C VAL A 64 -7.36 2.81 3.52
N ARG A 65 -8.63 2.42 3.49
CA ARG A 65 -9.79 3.32 3.36
C ARG A 65 -10.35 3.81 4.70
N THR A 66 -9.88 3.26 5.82
CA THR A 66 -10.29 3.68 7.17
C THR A 66 -9.48 4.89 7.60
N SER A 67 -10.14 5.84 8.26
CA SER A 67 -9.45 6.97 8.89
C SER A 67 -8.88 6.52 10.23
N GLY A 68 -7.56 6.51 10.34
CA GLY A 68 -6.82 6.27 11.58
C GLY A 68 -6.47 7.58 12.30
N PRO A 69 -5.74 7.50 13.43
CA PRO A 69 -5.30 8.66 14.19
C PRO A 69 -4.39 9.61 13.38
N SER A 70 -3.68 9.08 12.39
CA SER A 70 -2.81 9.85 11.47
C SER A 70 -3.51 10.25 10.16
N GLY A 71 -4.82 10.01 10.02
CA GLY A 71 -5.56 10.24 8.78
C GLY A 71 -5.86 8.97 8.00
N ARG A 72 -6.15 9.11 6.69
CA ARG A 72 -6.43 7.96 5.81
C ARG A 72 -5.13 7.47 5.18
N PRO A 73 -4.73 6.20 5.32
CA PRO A 73 -3.50 5.68 4.72
C PRO A 73 -3.44 5.88 3.20
N ILE A 74 -4.59 5.84 2.53
CA ILE A 74 -4.69 6.13 1.10
C ILE A 74 -4.33 7.59 0.75
N ASP A 75 -4.68 8.55 1.60
CA ASP A 75 -4.35 9.96 1.42
C ASP A 75 -2.86 10.19 1.62
N GLN A 76 -2.25 9.48 2.57
CA GLN A 76 -0.80 9.47 2.81
C GLN A 76 -0.06 8.92 1.59
N LEU A 77 -0.54 7.82 0.99
CA LEU A 77 0.02 7.29 -0.26
C LEU A 77 -0.12 8.30 -1.42
N VAL A 78 -1.31 8.86 -1.63
CA VAL A 78 -1.60 9.81 -2.72
C VAL A 78 -0.81 11.12 -2.58
N THR A 79 -0.56 11.58 -1.34
CA THR A 79 0.28 12.76 -1.05
C THR A 79 1.77 12.42 -1.00
N ARG A 80 2.15 11.17 -1.28
CA ARG A 80 3.52 10.63 -1.24
C ARG A 80 4.18 10.72 0.13
N ASP A 81 3.37 10.75 1.18
CA ASP A 81 3.81 10.74 2.57
C ASP A 81 4.01 9.29 3.05
N PHE A 82 5.05 8.65 2.49
CA PHE A 82 5.40 7.27 2.83
C PHE A 82 5.79 7.11 4.31
N MET A 83 6.37 8.15 4.92
CA MET A 83 6.75 8.13 6.33
C MET A 83 5.51 8.02 7.21
N ALA A 84 4.48 8.80 6.94
CA ALA A 84 3.25 8.71 7.70
C ALA A 84 2.48 7.41 7.38
N PHE A 85 2.53 6.90 6.14
CA PHE A 85 1.96 5.58 5.80
C PHE A 85 2.63 4.45 6.59
N GLU A 86 3.97 4.42 6.64
CA GLU A 86 4.73 3.41 7.39
C GLU A 86 4.44 3.48 8.90
N ALA A 87 4.31 4.69 9.47
CA ALA A 87 3.92 4.87 10.86
C ALA A 87 2.49 4.35 11.13
N SER A 88 1.55 4.63 10.23
CA SER A 88 0.19 4.10 10.28
C SER A 88 0.19 2.58 10.17
N LEU A 89 0.99 2.00 9.27
CA LEU A 89 1.12 0.56 9.06
C LEU A 89 1.77 -0.13 10.26
N THR A 90 2.80 0.47 10.85
CA THR A 90 3.40 0.01 12.12
C THR A 90 2.35 -0.01 13.22
N THR A 91 1.55 1.05 13.36
CA THR A 91 0.45 1.08 14.34
C THR A 91 -0.58 -0.01 14.07
N LEU A 92 -0.93 -0.27 12.80
CA LEU A 92 -1.82 -1.35 12.41
C LEU A 92 -1.22 -2.70 12.80
N LEU A 93 0.06 -2.93 12.51
CA LEU A 93 0.76 -4.16 12.87
C LEU A 93 0.81 -4.31 14.39
N GLU A 94 1.19 -3.29 15.16
CA GLU A 94 1.18 -3.35 16.63
C GLU A 94 -0.22 -3.69 17.19
N ARG A 95 -1.28 -3.20 16.55
CA ARG A 95 -2.68 -3.46 16.95
C ARG A 95 -3.21 -4.82 16.46
N GLY A 96 -2.82 -5.25 15.26
CA GLY A 96 -3.27 -6.49 14.60
C GLY A 96 -2.45 -7.72 14.99
N PHE A 97 -1.16 -7.53 15.31
CA PHE A 97 -0.24 -8.57 15.77
C PHE A 97 -0.63 -9.14 17.13
N VAL A 98 -1.46 -8.43 17.90
CA VAL A 98 -2.07 -8.94 19.15
C VAL A 98 -2.97 -10.17 18.92
N ILE A 99 -3.34 -10.50 17.68
CA ILE A 99 -4.21 -11.66 17.37
C ILE A 99 -3.41 -12.94 17.00
N GLY A 100 -2.08 -12.88 16.76
CA GLY A 100 -1.34 -13.99 16.12
C GLY A 100 -0.07 -14.50 16.81
N GLY A 101 0.27 -14.06 18.03
CA GLY A 101 1.48 -14.48 18.73
C GLY A 101 1.26 -15.69 19.66
N GLY A 102 1.18 -16.90 19.11
CA GLY A 102 1.16 -18.12 19.92
C GLY A 102 1.08 -19.41 19.11
N ASP A 103 2.24 -19.92 18.68
CA ASP A 103 2.57 -21.36 18.69
C ASP A 103 4.09 -21.52 18.91
#